data_AF-A0A1G4JMR6-F1
#
_entry.id   AF-A0A1G4JMR6-F1
#
_cell.length_a   1.000
_cell.length_b   1.000
_cell.length_c   1.000
_cell.angle_alpha   90.00
_cell.angle_beta   90.00
_cell.angle_gamma   90.00
#
_symmetry.space_group_name_H-M   'P 1'
#
loop_
_entity.id
_entity.type
_entity.pdbx_description
1 polymer ?
#
loop_
_entity_poly.entity_id
_entity_poly.type
_entity_poly.pdbx_seq_one_letter_code
_entity_poly.pdbx_strand_id
1 'polypeptide(L)'
;MAVKSGIATGLNKGKKVNAMTPTPKISYRKGASSNRTKFVRSLVKEVAGLAPYERRLIDLIRNAGEKRARKVAKKRLGTFGRAKAKVEEMNDIITASRRH
;
A
#
# COMPACT_ATOMS: atom_id res chain seq x y z
N MET A 1 -12.99 16.11 -12.10
CA MET A 1 -13.79 15.37 -13.10
C MET A 1 -13.77 16.14 -14.41
N ALA A 2 -13.77 15.46 -15.55
CA ALA A 2 -13.85 16.13 -16.85
C ALA A 2 -15.19 16.86 -17.01
N VAL A 3 -15.17 18.01 -17.68
CA VAL A 3 -16.36 18.82 -17.96
C VAL A 3 -17.34 18.00 -18.81
N LYS A 4 -18.64 18.06 -18.47
CA LYS A 4 -19.67 17.32 -19.20
C LYS A 4 -19.85 17.87 -20.62
N SER A 5 -20.13 17.01 -21.58
CA SER A 5 -20.21 17.37 -23.00
C SER A 5 -21.56 17.95 -23.43
N GLY A 6 -22.62 17.81 -22.63
CA GLY A 6 -23.97 18.29 -22.96
C GLY A 6 -24.81 17.32 -23.79
N ILE A 7 -24.23 16.20 -24.21
CA ILE A 7 -24.91 15.15 -25.00
C ILE A 7 -25.42 14.01 -24.11
N ALA A 8 -26.37 13.23 -24.61
CA ALA A 8 -27.05 12.16 -23.86
C ALA A 8 -26.27 10.83 -23.81
N THR A 9 -25.25 10.63 -24.64
CA THR A 9 -24.43 9.41 -24.76
C THR A 9 -22.94 9.74 -24.91
N GLY A 10 -22.05 8.76 -24.75
CA GLY A 10 -20.58 8.95 -24.77
C GLY A 10 -19.92 9.16 -23.40
N LEU A 11 -18.58 9.26 -23.37
CA LEU A 11 -17.76 9.20 -22.15
C LEU A 11 -18.07 10.30 -21.11
N ASN A 12 -18.25 11.54 -21.55
CA ASN A 12 -18.49 12.70 -20.68
C ASN A 12 -19.93 13.22 -20.76
N LYS A 13 -20.87 12.36 -21.14
CA LYS A 13 -22.29 12.71 -21.26
C LYS A 13 -22.89 13.33 -20.00
N GLY A 14 -23.93 14.13 -20.22
CA GLY A 14 -24.67 14.84 -19.17
C GLY A 14 -24.72 16.35 -19.38
N LYS A 15 -25.62 17.01 -18.66
CA LYS A 15 -25.80 18.46 -18.71
C LYS A 15 -24.53 19.19 -18.26
N LYS A 16 -24.13 20.22 -19.00
CA LYS A 16 -23.10 21.17 -18.58
C LYS A 16 -23.61 21.95 -17.37
N VAL A 17 -22.95 21.78 -16.23
CA VAL A 17 -23.23 22.48 -14.97
C VAL A 17 -21.94 23.13 -14.46
N ASN A 18 -22.07 24.24 -13.74
CA ASN A 18 -20.96 24.86 -13.03
C ASN A 18 -20.72 24.06 -11.74
N ALA A 19 -19.71 23.19 -11.76
CA ALA A 19 -19.42 22.33 -10.63
C ALA A 19 -18.75 23.13 -9.49
N MET A 20 -19.36 23.12 -8.30
CA MET A 20 -18.74 23.64 -7.08
C MET A 20 -17.89 22.54 -6.45
N THR A 21 -16.69 22.86 -5.99
CA THR A 21 -15.83 21.91 -5.26
C THR A 21 -16.04 22.08 -3.76
N PRO A 22 -16.79 21.19 -3.09
CA PRO A 22 -16.98 21.27 -1.64
C PRO A 22 -15.68 20.98 -0.90
N THR A 23 -15.59 21.45 0.35
CA THR A 23 -14.45 21.14 1.21
C THR A 23 -14.37 19.62 1.47
N PRO A 24 -13.16 19.03 1.51
CA PRO A 24 -12.99 17.60 1.70
C PRO A 24 -13.42 17.19 3.11
N LYS A 25 -14.24 16.13 3.20
CA LYS A 25 -14.72 15.61 4.48
C LYS A 25 -13.56 14.98 5.28
N ILE A 26 -13.54 15.23 6.59
CA ILE A 26 -12.52 14.68 7.51
C ILE A 26 -12.56 13.14 7.51
N SER A 27 -13.74 12.53 7.34
CA SER A 27 -13.90 11.07 7.28
C SER A 27 -13.10 10.41 6.16
N TYR A 28 -12.79 11.11 5.07
CA TYR A 28 -11.94 10.60 3.99
C TYR A 28 -10.46 10.47 4.40
N ARG A 29 -10.03 11.16 5.47
CA ARG A 29 -8.67 11.05 6.01
C ARG A 29 -8.48 9.82 6.92
N LYS A 30 -9.53 9.02 7.17
CA LYS A 30 -9.42 7.79 7.95
C LYS A 30 -8.42 6.84 7.28
N GLY A 31 -7.37 6.47 8.02
CA GLY A 31 -6.25 5.66 7.52
C GLY A 31 -4.98 6.43 7.22
N ALA A 32 -5.03 7.78 7.22
CA ALA A 32 -3.82 8.61 7.18
C ALA A 32 -2.94 8.34 8.40
N SER A 33 -1.62 8.28 8.17
CA SER A 33 -0.66 8.04 9.23
C SER A 33 -0.31 9.34 9.96
N SER A 34 -0.39 9.33 11.29
CA SER A 34 0.09 10.44 12.13
C SER A 34 1.55 10.22 12.55
N ASN A 35 2.26 11.30 12.90
CA ASN A 35 3.66 11.21 13.35
C ASN A 35 3.80 10.30 14.59
N ARG A 36 2.87 10.44 15.54
CA ARG A 36 2.80 9.58 16.73
C ARG A 36 2.66 8.10 16.36
N THR A 37 1.73 7.76 15.47
CA THR A 37 1.52 6.36 15.08
C THR A 37 2.69 5.79 14.28
N LYS A 38 3.37 6.60 13.46
CA LYS A 38 4.59 6.16 12.75
C LYS A 38 5.71 5.81 13.73
N PHE A 39 5.99 6.70 14.69
CA PHE A 39 7.00 6.50 15.72
C PHE A 39 6.73 5.24 16.57
N VAL A 40 5.49 5.07 17.03
CA VAL A 40 5.13 3.88 17.81
C VAL A 40 5.28 2.59 16.99
N ARG A 41 4.89 2.60 15.71
CA ARG A 41 5.02 1.41 14.83
C ARG A 41 6.47 1.05 14.53
N SER A 42 7.37 2.03 14.36
CA SER A 42 8.80 1.74 14.14
C SER A 42 9.44 1.13 15.38
N LEU A 43 9.16 1.70 16.57
CA LEU A 43 9.67 1.18 17.84
C LEU A 43 9.23 -0.27 18.09
N VAL A 44 7.94 -0.57 17.90
CA VAL A 44 7.42 -1.94 18.11
C VAL A 44 8.05 -2.94 17.14
N LYS A 45 8.30 -2.55 15.88
CA LYS A 45 8.94 -3.44 14.90
C LYS A 45 10.38 -3.79 15.28
N GLU A 46 11.12 -2.83 15.83
CA GLU A 46 12.47 -3.04 16.30
C GLU A 46 12.50 -4.00 17.50
N VAL A 47 11.62 -3.79 18.49
CA VAL A 47 11.58 -4.60 19.71
C VAL A 47 11.03 -6.01 19.47
N ALA A 48 9.94 -6.14 18.70
CA ALA A 48 9.28 -7.43 18.49
C ALA A 48 9.93 -8.29 17.40
N GLY A 49 10.70 -7.67 16.48
CA GLY A 49 11.35 -8.35 15.38
C GLY A 49 10.39 -8.91 14.32
N LEU A 50 10.89 -9.89 13.54
CA LEU A 50 10.19 -10.45 12.38
C LEU A 50 9.50 -11.78 12.66
N ALA A 51 8.29 -11.93 12.14
CA ALA A 51 7.56 -13.19 12.20
C ALA A 51 8.26 -14.27 11.35
N PRO A 52 8.06 -15.58 11.63
CA PRO A 52 8.70 -16.66 10.88
C PRO A 52 8.43 -16.62 9.37
N TYR A 53 7.21 -16.22 8.97
CA TYR A 53 6.87 -16.11 7.55
C TYR A 53 7.55 -14.90 6.87
N GLU A 54 7.83 -13.83 7.62
CA GLU A 54 8.52 -12.64 7.12
C GLU A 54 10.01 -12.92 6.92
N ARG A 55 10.63 -13.65 7.86
CA ARG A 55 12.00 -14.18 7.71
C ARG A 55 12.13 -15.04 6.44
N ARG A 56 11.20 -15.99 6.25
CA ARG A 56 11.15 -16.80 5.03
C ARG A 56 10.96 -15.97 3.75
N LEU A 57 10.21 -14.86 3.81
CA LEU A 57 10.06 -13.98 2.66
C LEU A 57 11.37 -13.28 2.30
N ILE A 58 12.14 -12.83 3.29
CA ILE A 58 13.47 -12.25 3.08
C ILE A 58 14.40 -13.25 2.38
N ASP A 59 14.41 -14.51 2.82
CA ASP A 59 15.23 -15.56 2.20
C ASP A 59 14.83 -15.80 0.74
N LEU A 60 13.52 -15.84 0.46
CA LEU A 60 13.01 -16.01 -0.90
C LEU A 60 13.34 -14.82 -1.79
N ILE A 61 13.30 -13.60 -1.27
CA ILE A 61 13.68 -12.39 -2.00
C ILE A 61 15.16 -12.45 -2.38
N ARG A 62 16.04 -12.81 -1.43
CA ARG A 62 17.49 -12.88 -1.65
C ARG A 62 17.89 -13.99 -2.63
N ASN A 63 17.27 -15.17 -2.53
CA ASN A 63 17.75 -16.36 -3.24
C ASN A 63 16.96 -16.71 -4.50
N ALA A 64 15.64 -16.53 -4.49
CA ALA A 64 14.73 -17.06 -5.52
C ALA A 64 13.92 -15.97 -6.25
N GLY A 65 14.12 -14.70 -5.89
CA GLY A 65 13.50 -13.54 -6.48
C GLY A 65 12.05 -13.27 -6.06
N GLU A 66 11.59 -12.05 -6.38
CA GLU A 66 10.32 -11.52 -5.89
C GLU A 66 9.07 -12.24 -6.40
N LYS A 67 9.12 -12.86 -7.59
CA LYS A 67 7.96 -13.58 -8.15
C LYS A 67 7.57 -14.75 -7.25
N ARG A 68 8.55 -15.51 -6.75
CA ARG A 68 8.32 -16.62 -5.82
C ARG A 68 7.91 -16.12 -4.44
N ALA A 69 8.56 -15.07 -3.94
CA ALA A 69 8.19 -14.44 -2.67
C ALA A 69 6.72 -13.96 -2.66
N ARG A 70 6.26 -13.28 -3.73
CA ARG A 70 4.87 -12.84 -3.86
C ARG A 70 3.87 -14.00 -3.93
N LYS A 71 4.23 -15.13 -4.55
CA LYS A 71 3.38 -16.34 -4.56
C LYS A 71 3.18 -16.90 -3.15
N VAL A 72 4.25 -16.97 -2.36
CA VAL A 72 4.21 -17.43 -0.98
C VAL A 72 3.46 -16.45 -0.08
N ALA A 73 3.73 -15.14 -0.20
CA ALA A 73 3.04 -14.09 0.53
C ALA A 73 1.53 -14.08 0.23
N LYS A 74 1.11 -14.25 -1.03
CA LYS A 74 -0.31 -14.36 -1.39
C LYS A 74 -0.96 -15.56 -0.73
N LYS A 75 -0.30 -16.72 -0.70
CA LYS A 75 -0.82 -17.93 -0.02
C LYS A 75 -0.97 -17.71 1.49
N ARG A 76 -0.11 -16.90 2.12
CA ARG A 76 -0.16 -16.61 3.57
C ARG A 76 -1.15 -15.50 3.95
N LEU A 77 -1.27 -14.45 3.12
CA LEU A 77 -2.03 -13.22 3.41
C LEU A 77 -3.39 -13.14 2.69
N GLY A 78 -3.64 -14.04 1.74
CA GLY A 78 -4.88 -14.16 0.97
C GLY A 78 -4.87 -13.41 -0.38
N THR A 79 -4.62 -12.10 -0.36
CA THR A 79 -4.74 -11.27 -1.58
C THR A 79 -3.39 -10.85 -2.17
N PHE A 80 -3.38 -10.61 -3.48
CA PHE A 80 -2.16 -10.20 -4.18
C PHE A 80 -1.74 -8.75 -3.85
N GLY A 81 -2.70 -7.85 -3.59
CA GLY A 81 -2.40 -6.49 -3.14
C GLY A 81 -1.66 -6.46 -1.80
N ARG A 82 -2.11 -7.28 -0.83
CA ARG A 82 -1.41 -7.43 0.46
C ARG A 82 -0.04 -8.08 0.30
N ALA A 83 0.07 -9.08 -0.58
CA ALA A 83 1.34 -9.74 -0.88
C ALA A 83 2.37 -8.77 -1.47
N LYS A 84 1.98 -7.90 -2.40
CA LYS A 84 2.84 -6.84 -2.95
C LYS A 84 3.32 -5.90 -1.85
N ALA A 85 2.39 -5.36 -1.05
CA ALA A 85 2.73 -4.44 0.03
C ALA A 85 3.70 -5.07 1.05
N LYS A 86 3.49 -6.34 1.42
CA LYS A 86 4.38 -7.03 2.36
C LYS A 86 5.76 -7.31 1.76
N VAL A 87 5.86 -7.63 0.47
CA VAL A 87 7.16 -7.86 -0.18
C VAL A 87 7.96 -6.57 -0.31
N GLU A 88 7.32 -5.44 -0.66
CA GLU A 88 7.96 -4.11 -0.62
C GLU A 88 8.50 -3.79 0.77
N GLU A 89 7.70 -4.01 1.81
CA GLU A 89 8.15 -3.81 3.20
C GLU A 89 9.37 -4.68 3.57
N MET A 90 9.45 -5.92 3.07
CA MET A 90 10.62 -6.78 3.29
C MET A 90 11.85 -6.30 2.49
N ASN A 91 11.67 -5.77 1.28
CA ASN A 91 12.74 -5.16 0.49
C ASN A 91 13.33 -3.93 1.19
N ASP A 92 12.48 -3.09 1.79
CA ASP A 92 12.90 -1.93 2.57
C ASP A 92 13.75 -2.36 3.78
N ILE A 93 13.32 -3.41 4.49
CA ILE A 93 14.08 -3.97 5.63
C ILE A 93 15.43 -4.52 5.17
N ILE A 94 15.49 -5.25 4.05
CA ILE A 94 16.76 -5.76 3.49
C ILE A 94 17.69 -4.59 3.14
N THR A 95 17.14 -3.54 2.54
CA THR A 95 17.93 -2.36 2.13
C THR A 95 18.43 -1.58 3.34
N ALA A 96 17.59 -1.35 4.34
CA ALA A 96 17.99 -0.70 5.59
C ALA A 96 19.06 -1.51 6.33
N SER A 97 18.88 -2.83 6.42
CA SER A 97 19.86 -3.74 7.05
C SER A 97 21.20 -3.84 6.33
N ARG A 98 21.32 -3.40 5.08
CA ARG A 98 22.60 -3.33 4.35
C ARG A 98 23.33 -2.00 4.54
N ARG A 99 22.61 -0.96 4.97
CA ARG A 99 23.14 0.40 5.17
C ARG A 99 23.63 0.64 6.59
N HIS A 100 23.12 -0.15 7.53
CA HIS A 100 23.64 -0.30 8.88
C HIS A 100 24.65 -1.45 8.92
#